data_AF-A0A537KQY4-F1
#
_entry.id   AF-A0A537KQY4-F1
#
_cell.length_a   1.000
_cell.length_b   1.000
_cell.length_c   1.000
_cell.angle_alpha   90.00
_cell.angle_beta   90.00
_cell.angle_gamma   90.00
#
_symmetry.space_group_name_H-M   'P 1'
#
loop_
_entity.id
_entity.type
_entity.pdbx_description
1 polymer ?
#
loop_
_entity_poly.entity_id
_entity_poly.type
_entity_poly.pdbx_seq_one_letter_code
_entity_poly.pdbx_strand_id
1 'polypeptide(L)'
;MKKILTISVFSFMMLFGRAQQKPHYTQYVLNQYILNPAISGIENYTDIKISARDQWVGLTGSPKTSYITIHAPIGKKDYRTSATSY
;
A
#
# COMPACT_ATOMS: atom_id res chain seq x y z
N MET A 1 -7.19 19.97 -43.31
CA MET A 1 -6.67 20.97 -42.35
C MET A 1 -7.27 20.82 -40.95
N LYS A 2 -8.61 20.83 -40.78
CA LYS A 2 -9.24 20.68 -39.45
C LYS A 2 -8.80 19.42 -38.69
N LYS A 3 -8.73 18.25 -39.35
CA LYS A 3 -8.26 16.99 -38.74
C LYS A 3 -6.80 17.05 -38.26
N ILE A 4 -5.93 17.74 -38.99
CA ILE A 4 -4.51 17.91 -38.62
C ILE A 4 -4.42 18.78 -37.37
N LEU A 5 -5.19 19.87 -37.32
CA LEU A 5 -5.29 20.74 -36.15
C LEU A 5 -5.77 19.95 -34.91
N THR A 6 -6.79 19.11 -35.05
CA THR A 6 -7.32 18.31 -33.92
C THR A 6 -6.26 17.34 -33.38
N ILE A 7 -5.51 16.69 -34.27
CA ILE A 7 -4.43 15.75 -33.88
C ILE A 7 -3.30 16.49 -33.18
N SER A 8 -2.87 17.65 -33.68
CA SER A 8 -1.81 18.45 -33.05
C SER A 8 -2.21 18.94 -31.67
N VAL A 9 -3.46 19.39 -31.48
CA VAL A 9 -3.96 19.81 -30.16
C VAL A 9 -3.96 18.63 -29.18
N PHE A 10 -4.44 17.46 -29.62
CA PHE A 10 -4.47 16.27 -28.77
C PHE A 10 -3.06 15.79 -28.38
N SER A 11 -2.10 15.83 -29.30
CA SER A 11 -0.70 15.49 -29.04
C SER A 11 -0.05 16.47 -28.05
N PHE A 12 -0.33 17.77 -28.16
CA PHE A 12 0.21 18.78 -27.25
C PHE A 12 -0.30 18.60 -25.81
N MET A 13 -1.56 18.18 -25.62
CA MET A 13 -2.13 17.94 -24.29
C MET A 13 -1.44 16.79 -23.52
N MET A 14 -0.89 15.79 -24.23
CA MET A 14 -0.21 14.65 -23.57
C MET A 14 1.08 15.05 -22.83
N LEU A 15 1.72 16.15 -23.23
CA LEU A 15 3.01 16.59 -22.66
C LEU A 15 2.89 17.11 -21.22
N PHE A 16 1.69 17.46 -20.77
CA PHE A 16 1.45 18.03 -19.44
C PHE A 16 0.96 17.00 -18.41
N GLY A 17 0.81 15.74 -18.81
CA GLY A 17 0.39 14.66 -17.92
C GLY A 17 1.47 14.32 -16.88
N ARG A 18 1.16 14.48 -15.59
CA ARG A 18 1.97 13.93 -14.50
C ARG A 18 1.43 12.56 -14.12
N ALA A 19 2.17 11.49 -14.41
CA ALA A 19 1.85 10.16 -13.95
C ALA A 19 2.67 9.83 -12.69
N GLN A 20 1.99 9.37 -11.63
CA GLN A 20 2.64 8.89 -10.41
C GLN A 20 2.58 7.36 -10.37
N GLN A 21 3.73 6.73 -10.14
CA GLN A 21 3.78 5.29 -9.92
C GLN A 21 3.20 4.97 -8.54
N LYS A 22 2.18 4.11 -8.49
CA LYS A 22 1.65 3.60 -7.22
C LYS A 22 2.63 2.57 -6.63
N PRO A 23 2.79 2.52 -5.30
CA PRO A 23 3.50 1.44 -4.65
C PRO A 23 2.84 0.11 -4.98
N HIS A 24 3.65 -0.89 -5.35
CA HIS A 24 3.14 -2.25 -5.54
C HIS A 24 3.36 -3.05 -4.26
N TYR A 25 2.29 -3.65 -3.77
CA TYR A 25 2.29 -4.44 -2.55
C TYR A 25 2.46 -5.93 -2.91
N THR A 26 3.37 -6.60 -2.22
CA THR A 26 3.53 -8.07 -2.23
C THR A 26 3.60 -8.56 -0.80
N GLN A 27 3.51 -9.87 -0.58
CA GLN A 27 3.55 -10.45 0.77
C GLN A 27 2.49 -9.83 1.72
N TYR A 28 1.34 -9.41 1.15
CA TYR A 28 0.25 -8.79 1.90
C TYR A 28 -0.32 -9.74 2.98
N VAL A 29 -0.13 -11.05 2.84
CA VAL A 29 -0.50 -12.05 3.85
C VAL A 29 0.23 -11.80 5.16
N LEU A 30 1.48 -11.32 5.10
CA LEU A 30 2.27 -10.99 6.29
C LEU A 30 1.80 -9.69 6.95
N ASN A 31 1.27 -8.74 6.16
CA ASN A 31 0.76 -7.46 6.65
C ASN A 31 -0.56 -7.09 5.96
N GLN A 32 -1.65 -7.68 6.44
CA GLN A 32 -2.98 -7.54 5.84
C GLN A 32 -3.56 -6.13 6.02
N TYR A 33 -3.05 -5.37 7.00
CA TYR A 33 -3.45 -3.99 7.26
C TYR A 33 -3.15 -3.05 6.08
N ILE A 34 -2.16 -3.39 5.25
CA ILE A 34 -1.83 -2.64 4.04
C ILE A 34 -2.98 -2.70 3.02
N LEU A 35 -3.72 -3.81 2.98
CA LEU A 35 -4.87 -3.98 2.10
C LEU A 35 -6.17 -3.50 2.74
N ASN A 36 -6.39 -3.87 4.00
CA ASN A 36 -7.63 -3.55 4.69
C ASN A 36 -7.36 -3.15 6.15
N PRO A 37 -7.40 -1.86 6.49
CA PRO A 37 -7.19 -1.40 7.86
C PRO A 37 -8.31 -1.84 8.82
N ALA A 38 -9.51 -2.18 8.33
CA ALA A 38 -10.62 -2.63 9.18
C ALA A 38 -10.34 -3.96 9.91
N ILE A 39 -9.28 -4.68 9.53
CA ILE A 39 -8.81 -5.91 10.20
C ILE A 39 -8.18 -5.57 11.57
N SER A 40 -7.81 -4.31 11.84
CA SER A 40 -7.24 -3.92 13.14
C SER A 40 -8.18 -4.22 14.30
N GLY A 41 -7.67 -4.82 15.38
CA GLY A 41 -8.44 -5.09 16.60
C GLY A 41 -9.28 -6.38 16.57
N ILE A 42 -9.26 -7.14 15.46
CA ILE A 42 -9.78 -8.52 15.44
C ILE A 42 -9.01 -9.37 16.44
N GLU A 43 -7.69 -9.24 16.42
CA GLU A 43 -6.78 -9.93 17.33
C GLU A 43 -6.69 -9.24 18.70
N ASN A 44 -6.41 -10.04 19.73
CA ASN A 44 -6.35 -9.60 21.13
C ASN A 44 -4.91 -9.35 21.63
N TYR A 45 -3.98 -9.08 20.72
CA TYR A 45 -2.61 -8.72 21.02
C TYR A 45 -2.20 -7.43 20.32
N THR A 46 -1.17 -6.78 20.87
CA THR A 46 -0.49 -5.68 20.16
C THR A 46 0.53 -6.28 19.21
N ASP A 47 0.54 -5.84 17.97
CA ASP A 47 1.45 -6.32 16.93
C ASP A 47 2.16 -5.14 16.26
N ILE A 48 3.44 -5.34 15.98
CA ILE A 48 4.31 -4.37 15.32
C ILE A 48 4.99 -5.07 14.16
N LYS A 49 4.75 -4.58 12.94
CA LYS A 49 5.34 -5.12 11.72
C LYS A 49 6.15 -4.04 11.01
N ILE A 50 7.34 -4.44 10.57
CA ILE A 50 8.21 -3.62 9.73
C ILE A 50 8.47 -4.42 8.46
N SER A 51 8.35 -3.78 7.30
CA SER A 51 8.57 -4.41 6.01
C SER A 51 9.20 -3.44 5.05
N ALA A 52 10.20 -3.87 4.30
CA ALA A 52 10.85 -3.08 3.26
C ALA A 52 10.84 -3.87 1.94
N ARG A 53 10.67 -3.16 0.83
CA ARG A 53 10.63 -3.73 -0.51
C ARG A 53 11.47 -2.87 -1.44
N ASP A 54 12.50 -3.48 -2.00
CA ASP A 54 13.30 -2.92 -3.08
C ASP A 54 12.81 -3.46 -4.42
N GLN A 55 12.43 -2.57 -5.33
CA GLN A 55 12.07 -2.94 -6.70
C GLN A 55 13.29 -2.79 -7.61
N TRP A 56 13.40 -3.63 -8.65
CA TRP A 56 14.45 -3.53 -9.67
C TRP A 56 15.86 -3.48 -9.06
N VAL A 57 16.18 -4.46 -8.20
CA VAL A 57 17.45 -4.52 -7.47
C VAL A 57 18.62 -4.43 -8.43
N GLY A 58 19.60 -3.56 -8.12
CA GLY A 58 20.77 -3.28 -8.96
C GLY A 58 20.62 -2.05 -9.86
N LEU A 59 19.41 -1.49 -10.02
CA LEU A 59 19.22 -0.21 -10.71
C LEU A 59 19.37 0.96 -9.72
N THR A 60 20.21 1.93 -10.06
CA THR A 60 20.39 3.13 -9.23
C THR A 60 19.13 3.99 -9.27
N GLY A 61 18.64 4.43 -8.10
CA GLY A 61 17.41 5.22 -7.99
C GLY A 61 16.13 4.40 -8.14
N SER A 62 16.20 3.07 -8.03
CA SER A 62 15.02 2.23 -8.11
C SER A 62 14.02 2.51 -6.98
N PRO A 63 12.70 2.30 -7.20
CA PRO A 63 11.69 2.52 -6.18
C PRO A 63 11.92 1.60 -4.97
N LYS A 64 11.93 2.21 -3.78
CA LYS A 64 11.97 1.52 -2.49
C LYS A 64 10.76 1.92 -1.69
N THR A 65 10.07 0.93 -1.11
CA THR A 65 8.92 1.18 -0.25
C THR A 65 9.12 0.50 1.09
N SER A 66 8.90 1.24 2.17
CA SER A 66 8.96 0.71 3.53
C SER A 66 7.64 0.96 4.24
N TYR A 67 7.24 0.00 5.06
CA TYR A 67 5.99 -0.01 5.82
C TYR A 67 6.31 -0.27 7.28
N ILE A 68 5.67 0.51 8.14
CA ILE A 68 5.63 0.27 9.58
C ILE A 68 4.15 0.22 9.95
N THR A 69 3.75 -0.85 10.62
CA THR A 69 2.37 -1.06 11.05
C THR A 69 2.37 -1.41 12.51
N ILE A 70 1.55 -0.70 13.28
CA ILE A 70 1.35 -0.91 14.71
C ILE A 70 -0.16 -0.99 14.91
N HIS A 71 -0.64 -2.04 15.55
CA HIS A 71 -2.04 -2.12 15.95
C HIS A 71 -2.17 -2.78 17.33
N ALA A 72 -3.22 -2.38 18.06
CA ALA A 72 -3.52 -2.89 19.39
C ALA A 72 -5.05 -2.90 19.61
N PRO A 73 -5.58 -3.83 20.43
CA PRO A 73 -7.00 -3.92 20.76
C PRO A 73 -7.40 -2.87 21.83
N ILE A 74 -7.32 -1.58 21.48
CA ILE A 74 -7.63 -0.49 22.43
C ILE A 74 -9.12 -0.52 22.78
N GLY A 75 -9.45 -0.54 24.07
CA GLY A 75 -10.82 -0.51 24.56
C GLY A 75 -11.59 -1.83 24.44
N LYS A 76 -10.94 -2.91 24.01
CA LYS A 76 -11.55 -4.25 23.97
C LYS A 76 -11.59 -4.83 25.38
N LYS A 77 -12.79 -5.22 25.82
CA LYS A 77 -13.02 -5.82 27.14
C LYS A 77 -12.75 -7.33 27.16
N ASP A 78 -12.72 -7.94 25.98
CA ASP A 78 -12.46 -9.36 25.81
C ASP A 78 -10.97 -9.59 25.60
N TYR A 79 -10.32 -10.18 26.61
CA TYR A 79 -8.89 -10.49 26.61
C TYR A 79 -8.57 -11.89 26.06
N ARG A 80 -9.57 -12.64 25.56
CA ARG A 80 -9.38 -14.00 25.03
C ARG A 80 -8.45 -13.95 23.82
N THR A 81 -7.23 -14.47 23.94
CA THR A 81 -6.22 -14.34 22.88
C THR A 81 -6.54 -15.13 21.61
N SER A 82 -7.50 -16.06 21.67
CA SER A 82 -7.99 -16.83 20.52
C SER A 82 -9.47 -17.20 20.67
N ALA A 83 -10.11 -17.58 19.56
CA ALA A 83 -11.50 -18.06 19.54
C ALA A 83 -11.75 -19.28 20.44
N THR A 84 -10.70 -20.04 20.82
CA THR A 84 -10.76 -21.24 21.66
C THR A 84 -10.27 -21.03 23.10
N SER A 85 -9.86 -19.81 23.45
CA SER A 85 -9.34 -19.49 24.79
C SER A 85 -10.47 -19.47 25.83
N TYR A 86 -10.83 -20.61 26.43
CA TYR A 86 -11.87 -20.69 27.48
C TYR A 86 -11.64 -19.74 28.64
#